data_AF-X1R222-F1
#
_entry.id   AF-X1R222-F1
#
_cell.length_a   1.000
_cell.length_b   1.000
_cell.length_c   1.000
_cell.angle_alpha   90.00
_cell.angle_beta   90.00
_cell.angle_gamma   90.00
#
_symmetry.space_group_name_H-M   'P 1'
#
loop_
_entity.id
_entity.type
_entity.pdbx_description
1 polymer ?
#
loop_
_entity_poly.entity_id
_entity_poly.type
_entity_poly.pdbx_seq_one_letter_code
_entity_poly.pdbx_strand_id
1 'polypeptide(L)' 'MVEKQQFLVPQDQYLKSGIHIGTKFKTKYMEQFIYKTRPDGLSILNLQKIDERIRIAASFLSQYAPEEILVVSRR' A
#
# COMPACT_ATOMS: atom_id res chain seq x y z
N MET A 1 0.46 -17.24 19.18
CA MET A 1 1.22 -17.69 17.99
C MET A 1 1.33 -16.48 17.08
N VAL A 2 2.54 -15.94 16.87
CA VAL A 2 2.70 -14.82 15.93
C VAL A 2 2.65 -15.44 14.54
N GLU A 3 1.50 -15.33 13.87
CA GLU A 3 1.43 -15.63 12.45
C GLU A 3 2.50 -14.78 11.76
N LYS A 4 3.50 -15.43 11.16
CA LYS A 4 4.38 -14.76 10.20
C LYS A 4 3.46 -14.24 9.10
N GLN A 5 3.14 -12.96 9.13
CA GLN A 5 2.41 -12.32 8.05
C GLN A 5 3.27 -12.42 6.79
N GLN A 6 2.93 -13.38 5.96
CA GLN A 6 3.58 -13.61 4.70
C GLN A 6 3.13 -12.52 3.74
N PHE A 7 4.06 -11.63 3.38
CA PHE A 7 3.84 -10.66 2.31
C PHE A 7 3.55 -11.37 0.98
N LEU A 8 2.82 -10.73 0.07
CA LEU A 8 2.52 -11.23 -1.28
C LEU A 8 3.80 -11.49 -2.09
N VAL A 9 4.83 -10.68 -1.84
CA VAL A 9 6.16 -10.77 -2.42
C VAL A 9 7.21 -10.55 -1.33
N PRO A 10 8.49 -10.92 -1.54
CA PRO A 10 9.55 -10.61 -0.60
C PRO A 10 9.59 -9.11 -0.25
N GLN A 11 9.81 -8.78 1.02
CA GLN A 11 9.81 -7.40 1.51
C GLN A 11 10.80 -6.50 0.74
N ASP A 12 11.96 -7.06 0.36
CA ASP A 12 12.96 -6.35 -0.44
C ASP A 12 12.43 -5.84 -1.78
N GLN A 13 11.47 -6.54 -2.38
CA GLN A 13 10.87 -6.12 -3.64
C GLN A 13 9.99 -4.88 -3.46
N TYR A 14 9.24 -4.79 -2.36
CA TYR A 14 8.49 -3.58 -2.00
C TYR A 14 9.42 -2.40 -1.68
N LEU A 15 10.55 -2.65 -1.02
CA LEU A 15 11.51 -1.60 -0.72
C LEU A 15 12.17 -1.05 -1.99
N LYS A 16 12.61 -1.93 -2.89
CA LYS A 16 13.25 -1.56 -4.17
C LYS A 16 12.33 -0.78 -5.11
N SER A 17 11.02 -1.03 -5.08
CA SER A 17 10.06 -0.26 -5.89
C SER A 17 9.79 1.16 -5.37
N GLY A 18 10.19 1.46 -4.12
CA GLY A 18 9.97 2.75 -3.50
C GLY A 18 8.53 2.99 -3.05
N ILE A 19 7.65 1.97 -3.02
CA ILE A 19 6.22 2.13 -2.68
C ILE A 19 5.96 2.70 -1.28
N HIS A 20 6.92 2.55 -0.37
CA HIS A 20 6.85 3.06 1.00
C HIS A 20 7.20 4.56 1.10
N ILE A 21 7.74 5.17 0.05
CA ILE A 21 8.11 6.58 0.05
C ILE A 21 6.88 7.43 -0.25
N GLY A 22 6.38 8.12 0.78
CA GLY A 22 5.31 9.09 0.68
C GLY A 22 5.82 10.50 0.34
N THR A 23 5.00 11.50 0.65
CA THR A 23 5.34 12.92 0.43
C THR A 23 5.49 13.67 1.74
N LYS A 24 5.87 14.96 1.67
CA LYS A 24 5.92 15.87 2.82
C LYS A 24 4.52 16.30 3.29
N PHE A 25 3.55 16.31 2.38
CA PHE A 25 2.19 16.68 2.70
C PHE A 25 1.42 15.45 3.21
N LYS A 26 0.73 15.61 4.34
CA LYS A 26 -0.08 14.55 4.96
C LYS A 26 -1.47 15.08 5.29
N THR A 27 -2.47 14.23 5.10
CA THR A 27 -3.86 14.49 5.50
C THR A 27 -4.21 13.62 6.70
N LYS A 28 -5.19 14.04 7.50
CA LYS A 28 -5.64 13.29 8.69
C LYS A 28 -6.08 11.86 8.35
N TYR A 29 -6.71 11.66 7.20
CA TYR A 29 -7.18 10.34 6.76
C TYR A 29 -6.04 9.33 6.50
N MET A 30 -4.85 9.82 6.15
CA MET A 30 -3.70 8.98 5.83
C MET A 30 -2.90 8.55 7.06
N GLU A 31 -3.20 9.08 8.24
CA GLU A 31 -2.45 8.85 9.48
C GLU A 31 -2.28 7.36 9.80
N GLN A 32 -3.35 6.56 9.66
CA GLN A 32 -3.32 5.11 9.91
C GLN A 32 -2.42 4.30 8.95
N PHE A 33 -2.02 4.90 7.82
CA PHE A 33 -1.18 4.26 6.80
C PHE A 33 0.29 4.72 6.88
N ILE A 34 0.60 5.72 7.70
CA ILE A 34 1.95 6.24 7.89
C ILE A 34 2.62 5.45 9.02
N TYR A 35 3.75 4.83 8.71
CA TYR A 35 4.58 4.14 9.70
C TYR A 35 5.39 5.13 10.55
N LYS A 36 6.05 6.09 9.90
CA LYS A 36 6.80 7.18 10.57
C LYS A 36 7.04 8.34 9.62
N THR A 37 7.38 9.51 10.17
CA THR A 37 7.87 10.66 9.40
C THR A 37 9.38 10.76 9.56
N ARG A 38 10.12 10.92 8.45
CA ARG A 38 11.57 11.14 8.46
C ARG A 38 11.91 12.57 8.92
N PRO A 39 13.15 12.84 9.37
CA PRO A 39 13.58 14.19 9.76
C PRO A 39 13.48 15.25 8.64
N ASP A 40 13.55 14.82 7.37
CA ASP A 40 13.37 15.68 6.19
C ASP A 40 11.90 16.00 5.86
N GLY A 41 10.96 15.50 6.66
CA GLY A 41 9.52 15.67 6.53
C GLY A 41 8.84 14.65 5.63
N LEU A 42 9.56 13.71 5.00
CA LEU A 42 8.93 12.67 4.17
C LEU A 42 8.20 11.64 5.02
N SER A 43 6.96 11.33 4.62
CA SER A 43 6.19 10.25 5.25
C SER A 43 6.64 8.90 4.71
N ILE A 44 6.84 7.93 5.61
CA ILE A 44 7.07 6.52 5.25
C ILE A 44 5.76 5.75 5.46
N LEU A 45 5.26 5.13 4.40
CA LEU A 45 4.04 4.32 4.44
C LEU A 45 4.31 2.93 5.02
N ASN A 46 3.31 2.37 5.69
CA ASN A 46 3.37 1.05 6.29
C ASN A 46 3.19 -0.04 5.22
N LEU A 47 4.25 -0.82 4.97
CA LEU A 47 4.25 -1.91 4.00
C LEU A 47 3.21 -3.00 4.28
N GLN A 48 3.00 -3.33 5.55
CA GLN A 48 2.01 -4.33 5.95
C GLN A 48 0.60 -3.87 5.59
N LYS A 49 0.30 -2.57 5.78
CA LYS A 49 -0.99 -2.01 5.40
C LYS A 49 -1.17 -1.94 3.89
N ILE A 50 -0.11 -1.68 3.13
CA ILE A 50 -0.16 -1.72 1.67
C ILE A 50 -0.48 -3.14 1.19
N ASP A 51 0.22 -4.16 1.69
CA ASP A 51 -0.01 -5.57 1.33
C ASP A 51 -1.44 -6.02 1.65
N GLU A 52 -1.93 -5.69 2.86
CA GLU A 52 -3.30 -5.96 3.31
C GLU A 52 -4.34 -5.35 2.34
N ARG A 53 -4.15 -4.10 1.93
CA ARG A 53 -5.07 -3.39 1.03
C ARG A 53 -5.05 -3.96 -0.39
N ILE A 54 -3.89 -4.39 -0.88
CA ILE A 54 -3.78 -5.05 -2.19
C ILE A 54 -4.58 -6.36 -2.19
N ARG A 55 -4.49 -7.17 -1.13
CA ARG A 55 -5.27 -8.41 -1.00
C ARG A 55 -6.78 -8.15 -0.99
N ILE A 56 -7.22 -7.13 -0.23
CA ILE A 56 -8.63 -6.73 -0.17
C ILE A 56 -9.10 -6.25 -1.56
N ALA A 57 -8.32 -5.40 -2.23
CA ALA A 57 -8.66 -4.91 -3.56
C ALA A 57 -8.74 -6.04 -4.59
N ALA A 58 -7.80 -6.99 -4.57
CA ALA A 58 -7.82 -8.14 -5.47
C ALA A 58 -9.07 -9.01 -5.25
N SER A 59 -9.42 -9.30 -3.99
CA SER A 59 -10.62 -10.07 -3.63
C SER A 59 -11.93 -9.33 -3.97
N PHE A 60 -11.92 -8.01 -3.86
CA PHE A 60 -13.04 -7.17 -4.27
C PHE A 60 -13.23 -7.19 -5.79
N LEU A 61 -12.16 -6.98 -6.54
CA LEU A 61 -12.20 -6.97 -8.01
C LEU A 61 -12.58 -8.35 -8.58
N SER A 62 -12.18 -9.45 -7.93
CA SER A 62 -12.54 -10.81 -8.38
C SER A 62 -14.03 -11.14 -8.30
N GLN A 63 -14.85 -10.28 -7.68
CA GLN A 63 -16.30 -10.44 -7.60
C GLN A 63 -17.03 -9.92 -8.85
N TYR A 64 -16.32 -9.26 -9.76
CA TYR A 64 -16.87 -8.66 -10.97
C TYR A 64 -16.31 -9.34 -12.22
N ALA A 65 -17.07 -9.32 -13.31
CA ALA A 65 -16.56 -9.80 -14.60
C ALA A 65 -15.48 -8.82 -15.13
N PRO A 66 -14.44 -9.31 -15.83
CA PRO A 66 -13.36 -8.44 -16.32
C PRO A 66 -13.85 -7.27 -17.19
N GLU A 67 -14.88 -7.48 -18.01
CA GLU A 67 -15.50 -6.47 -18.87
C GLU A 67 -16.23 -5.34 -18.11
N GLU A 68 -16.53 -5.55 -16.83
CA GLU A 68 -17.18 -4.56 -15.96
C GLU A 68 -16.18 -3.63 -15.26
N ILE A 69 -14.88 -3.94 -15.33
CA ILE A 69 -13.81 -3.19 -14.64
C ILE A 69 -13.16 -2.19 -15.59
N LEU A 70 -13.39 -0.89 -15.34
CA LEU A 70 -12.71 0.21 -16.04
C LEU A 70 -11.53 0.75 -15.22
N VAL A 71 -10.34 0.76 -15.82
CA VAL A 71 -9.13 1.37 -15.24
C VAL A 71 -8.85 2.70 -15.93
N VAL A 72 -8.73 3.79 -15.15
CA VAL A 72 -8.45 5.14 -15.66
C VAL A 72 -7.18 5.69 -15.01
N SER A 73 -6.28 6.25 -15.81
CA SER A 73 -5.11 7.00 -15.32
C SER A 73 -4.85 8.22 -16.19
N ARG A 74 -4.67 9.38 -15.56
CA ARG A 74 -4.16 10.61 -16.19
C ARG A 74 -2.71 10.93 -15.78
N ARG A 75 -2.26 10.26 -14.72
CA ARG A 75 -1.13 10.66 -13.88
C ARG A 75 0.20 10.68 -14.63
#